data_AF-A0A920FIH6-F1
#
_entry.id   AF-A0A920FIH6-F1
#
_cell.length_a   1.000
_cell.length_b   1.000
_cell.length_c   1.000
_cell.angle_alpha   90.00
_cell.angle_beta   90.00
_cell.angle_gamma   90.00
#
_symmetry.space_group_name_H-M   'P 1'
#
loop_
_entity.id
_entity.type
_entity.pdbx_description
1 polymer ?
#
loop_
_entity_poly.entity_id
_entity_poly.type
_entity_poly.pdbx_seq_one_letter_code
_entity_poly.pdbx_strand_id
1 'polypeptide(L)'
;MNIGADLTIYSATKYLGGHSDLIAGAVMGNQELMNRVKVLRTFLGNMISPNTAWLMLRSLETLKLRMDKQCENAKKVAQFLTTHDKIEKVYYLGLLKDGEEGFDIYKKQCSPTRCHDFF
;
A
#
# COMPACT_ATOMS: atom_id res chain seq x y z
N MET A 1 -13.10 -0.50 0.50
CA MET A 1 -13.33 -1.81 -0.16
C MET A 1 -14.28 -1.66 -1.34
N ASN A 2 -13.86 -0.97 -2.41
CA ASN A 2 -14.77 -0.57 -3.50
C ASN A 2 -14.61 -1.41 -4.78
N ILE A 3 -13.78 -2.45 -4.76
CA ILE A 3 -13.49 -3.31 -5.94
C ILE A 3 -13.91 -4.78 -5.75
N GLY A 4 -14.73 -5.08 -4.73
CA GLY A 4 -15.38 -6.39 -4.58
C GLY A 4 -14.56 -7.49 -3.89
N ALA A 5 -13.40 -7.18 -3.29
CA ALA A 5 -12.64 -8.14 -2.51
C ALA A 5 -13.26 -8.37 -1.11
N ASP A 6 -13.36 -9.64 -0.68
CA ASP A 6 -13.88 -10.02 0.64
C ASP A 6 -12.91 -9.67 1.80
N LEU A 7 -11.61 -9.76 1.52
CA LEU A 7 -10.52 -9.49 2.46
C LEU A 7 -9.46 -8.61 1.81
N THR A 8 -8.90 -7.70 2.59
CA THR A 8 -7.74 -6.91 2.20
C THR A 8 -6.66 -7.08 3.26
N ILE A 9 -5.45 -7.46 2.84
CA ILE A 9 -4.34 -7.80 3.74
C ILE A 9 -3.16 -6.88 3.42
N TYR A 10 -2.54 -6.34 4.47
CA TYR A 10 -1.38 -5.46 4.37
C TYR A 10 -0.22 -5.99 5.19
N SER A 11 0.98 -5.92 4.62
CA SER A 11 2.21 -5.86 5.40
C SER A 11 2.35 -4.47 6.01
N ALA A 12 1.88 -4.31 7.25
CA ALA A 12 1.94 -3.04 7.97
C ALA A 12 3.39 -2.58 8.26
N THR A 13 4.37 -3.48 8.17
CA THR A 13 5.82 -3.17 8.15
C THR A 13 6.22 -2.13 7.10
N LYS A 14 5.47 -2.01 6.00
CA LYS A 14 5.85 -1.19 4.83
C LYS A 14 5.39 0.25 5.01
N TYR A 15 4.54 0.74 4.11
CA TYR A 15 4.13 2.14 4.11
C TYR A 15 3.34 2.55 5.36
N LEU A 16 2.54 1.65 5.92
CA LEU A 16 1.79 1.92 7.16
C LEU A 16 2.75 2.25 8.32
N GLY A 17 3.73 1.38 8.57
CA GLY A 17 4.78 1.59 9.57
C GLY A 17 5.76 2.70 9.21
N GLY A 18 6.19 2.78 7.95
CA GLY A 18 6.87 3.93 7.35
C GLY A 18 8.27 4.29 7.85
N HIS A 19 8.70 3.73 8.98
CA HIS A 19 9.91 4.11 9.71
C HIS A 19 10.93 2.95 9.83
N SER A 20 10.63 1.79 9.22
CA SER A 20 11.50 0.60 9.20
C SER A 20 11.89 0.07 10.60
N ASP A 21 11.07 0.35 11.62
CA ASP A 21 11.35 0.05 13.03
C ASP A 21 10.33 -0.91 13.68
N LEU A 22 9.41 -1.47 12.89
CA LEU A 22 8.38 -2.39 13.37
C LEU A 22 8.04 -3.46 12.34
N ILE A 23 7.53 -4.61 12.79
CA ILE A 23 6.96 -5.65 11.93
C ILE A 23 5.51 -5.89 12.35
N ALA A 24 4.59 -5.79 11.40
CA ALA A 24 3.16 -5.99 11.65
C ALA A 24 2.42 -6.41 10.38
N GLY A 25 1.28 -7.07 10.56
CA GLY A 25 0.29 -7.36 9.52
C GLY A 25 -1.06 -6.76 9.89
N ALA A 26 -1.85 -6.40 8.88
CA ALA A 26 -3.23 -5.97 9.05
C ALA A 26 -4.13 -6.72 8.07
N VAL A 27 -5.34 -7.02 8.50
CA VAL A 27 -6.38 -7.62 7.66
C VAL A 27 -7.70 -6.93 7.95
N MET A 28 -8.45 -6.65 6.90
CA MET A 28 -9.76 -6.02 6.94
C MET A 28 -10.72 -6.83 6.10
N GLY A 29 -11.98 -6.90 6.52
CA GLY A 29 -13.07 -7.55 5.78
C GLY A 29 -14.40 -7.26 6.47
N ASN A 30 -15.46 -7.95 6.04
CA ASN A 30 -16.75 -7.88 6.71
C ASN A 30 -16.70 -8.49 8.14
N GLN A 31 -17.72 -8.22 8.95
CA GLN A 31 -17.78 -8.66 10.34
C GLN A 31 -17.71 -10.19 10.49
N GLU A 32 -18.38 -10.93 9.61
CA GLU A 32 -18.43 -12.39 9.66
C GLU A 32 -17.02 -12.99 9.49
N LEU A 33 -16.29 -12.54 8.47
CA LEU A 33 -14.92 -12.98 8.20
C LEU A 33 -13.98 -12.51 9.32
N MET A 34 -14.14 -11.29 9.83
CA MET A 34 -13.30 -10.78 10.93
C MET A 34 -13.52 -11.55 12.23
N ASN A 35 -14.72 -12.07 12.50
CA ASN A 35 -14.97 -12.96 13.63
C ASN A 35 -14.15 -14.25 13.49
N ARG A 36 -14.16 -14.88 12.31
CA ARG A 36 -13.37 -16.11 12.04
C ARG A 36 -11.86 -15.86 12.18
N VAL A 37 -11.37 -14.77 11.60
CA VAL A 37 -9.97 -14.35 11.70
C VAL A 37 -9.57 -14.10 13.16
N LYS A 38 -10.41 -13.42 13.94
CA LYS A 38 -10.15 -13.13 15.36
C LYS A 38 -10.01 -14.42 16.18
N VAL A 39 -10.88 -15.40 15.95
CA VAL A 39 -10.83 -16.71 16.62
C VAL A 39 -9.50 -17.41 16.31
N LEU A 40 -9.12 -17.53 15.04
CA LEU A 40 -7.84 -18.13 14.65
C LEU A 40 -6.64 -17.36 15.19
N ARG A 41 -6.67 -16.02 15.17
CA ARG A 41 -5.61 -15.17 15.71
C ARG A 41 -5.38 -15.42 17.20
N THR A 42 -6.45 -15.63 17.97
CA THR A 42 -6.35 -15.96 19.40
C THR A 42 -5.70 -17.32 19.62
N PHE A 43 -6.12 -18.36 18.87
CA PHE A 43 -5.57 -19.71 19.01
C PHE A 43 -4.12 -19.83 18.52
N LEU A 44 -3.77 -19.16 17.43
CA LEU A 44 -2.43 -19.19 16.85
C LEU A 44 -1.46 -18.23 17.54
N GLY A 45 -1.95 -17.28 18.34
CA GLY A 45 -1.11 -16.31 19.04
C GLY A 45 -0.49 -15.22 18.14
N ASN A 46 -1.01 -15.04 16.92
CA ASN A 46 -0.45 -14.12 15.91
C ASN A 46 -0.83 -12.64 16.14
N MET A 47 -0.82 -12.19 17.39
CA MET A 47 -1.12 -10.81 17.77
C MET A 47 0.16 -10.00 17.88
N ILE A 48 0.12 -8.73 17.43
CA ILE A 48 1.25 -7.81 17.62
C ILE A 48 1.37 -7.42 19.10
N SER A 49 2.59 -7.08 19.53
CA SER A 49 2.81 -6.57 20.88
C SER A 49 2.16 -5.19 21.06
N PRO A 50 1.78 -4.79 22.30
CA PRO A 50 1.26 -3.45 22.56
C PRO A 50 2.23 -2.33 22.16
N ASN A 51 3.54 -2.55 22.30
CA ASN A 51 4.55 -1.59 21.86
C ASN A 51 4.56 -1.43 20.33
N THR A 52 4.46 -2.53 19.58
CA THR A 52 4.30 -2.50 18.13
C THR A 52 3.02 -1.76 17.72
N ALA A 53 1.91 -1.96 18.46
CA ALA A 53 0.67 -1.23 18.23
C ALA A 53 0.82 0.29 18.46
N TRP A 54 1.57 0.69 19.49
CA TRP A 54 1.86 2.11 19.74
C TRP A 54 2.73 2.73 18.64
N LEU A 55 3.80 2.04 18.19
CA LEU A 55 4.62 2.49 17.07
C LEU A 55 3.80 2.64 15.78
N MET A 56 2.85 1.72 15.56
CA MET A 56 1.90 1.82 14.45
C MET A 56 1.03 3.06 14.54
N LEU A 57 0.43 3.36 15.69
CA LEU A 57 -0.39 4.57 15.87
C LEU A 57 0.43 5.85 15.59
N ARG A 58 1.64 5.95 16.15
CA ARG A 58 2.59 7.05 15.85
C ARG A 58 2.84 7.18 14.35
N SER A 59 3.04 6.07 13.65
CA SER A 59 3.34 6.07 12.22
C SER A 59 2.15 6.47 11.33
N LEU A 60 0.92 6.13 11.74
CA LEU A 60 -0.29 6.42 10.96
C LEU A 60 -0.59 7.92 10.86
N GLU A 61 -0.27 8.71 11.90
CA GLU A 61 -0.46 10.17 11.91
C GLU A 61 0.22 10.89 10.73
N THR A 62 1.34 10.33 10.24
CA THR A 62 2.12 10.92 9.14
C THR A 62 1.95 10.18 7.81
N LEU A 63 1.11 9.14 7.75
CA LEU A 63 0.99 8.26 6.58
C LEU A 63 0.71 9.03 5.29
N LYS A 64 -0.31 9.90 5.33
CA LYS A 64 -0.70 10.70 4.17
C LYS A 64 0.44 11.60 3.68
N LEU A 65 1.08 12.33 4.59
CA LEU A 65 2.19 13.23 4.21
C LEU A 65 3.36 12.46 3.58
N ARG A 66 3.72 11.31 4.16
CA ARG A 66 4.80 10.45 3.64
C ARG A 66 4.47 9.91 2.25
N MET A 67 3.28 9.35 2.08
CA MET A 67 2.88 8.72 0.82
C MET A 67 2.67 9.75 -0.30
N ASP A 68 2.16 10.96 -0.01
CA ASP A 68 2.03 12.04 -0.99
C ASP A 68 3.41 12.43 -1.51
N LYS A 69 4.35 12.64 -0.59
CA LYS A 69 5.71 13.02 -0.93
C LYS A 69 6.46 11.91 -1.67
N GLN A 70 6.31 10.66 -1.23
CA GLN A 70 6.89 9.49 -1.90
C GLN A 70 6.41 9.39 -3.34
N CYS A 71 5.14 9.67 -3.61
CA CYS A 71 4.62 9.61 -4.96
C CYS A 71 4.98 10.79 -5.85
N GLU A 72 5.01 12.00 -5.31
CA GLU A 72 5.56 13.15 -6.03
C GLU A 72 7.01 12.87 -6.44
N ASN A 73 7.82 12.32 -5.52
CA ASN A 73 9.20 11.97 -5.78
C ASN A 73 9.33 10.80 -6.78
N ALA A 74 8.52 9.75 -6.63
CA ALA A 74 8.55 8.60 -7.53
C ALA A 74 8.23 9.01 -8.97
N LYS A 75 7.26 9.91 -9.17
CA LYS A 75 6.94 10.46 -10.49
C LYS A 75 8.14 11.20 -11.11
N LYS A 76 8.82 12.05 -10.33
CA LYS A 76 10.01 12.78 -10.80
C LYS A 76 11.15 11.83 -11.17
N VAL A 77 11.41 10.83 -10.33
CA VAL A 77 12.43 9.81 -10.58
C VAL A 77 12.10 9.00 -11.83
N ALA A 78 10.85 8.54 -11.98
CA ALA A 78 10.41 7.79 -13.16
C ALA A 78 10.57 8.61 -14.45
N GLN A 79 10.19 9.89 -14.44
CA GLN A 79 10.36 10.80 -15.57
C GLN A 79 11.84 10.99 -15.93
N PHE A 80 12.70 11.24 -14.94
CA PHE A 80 14.14 11.38 -15.14
C PHE A 80 14.77 10.11 -15.73
N LEU A 81 14.42 8.94 -15.19
CA LEU A 81 14.97 7.66 -15.66
C LEU A 81 14.51 7.33 -17.08
N THR A 82 13.31 7.77 -17.48
CA THR A 82 12.77 7.51 -18.84
C THR A 82 13.56 8.25 -19.92
N THR A 83 14.23 9.36 -19.59
CA THR A 83 15.04 10.15 -20.53
C THR A 83 16.52 9.79 -20.52
N HIS A 84 16.94 8.78 -19.73
CA HIS A 84 18.35 8.51 -19.50
C HIS A 84 18.86 7.42 -20.46
N ASP A 85 19.86 7.74 -21.29
CA ASP A 85 20.36 6.87 -22.38
C ASP A 85 20.83 5.46 -21.95
N LYS A 86 21.24 5.29 -20.69
CA LYS A 86 21.65 3.98 -20.13
C LYS A 86 20.50 3.12 -19.59
N ILE A 87 19.27 3.61 -19.64
CA ILE A 87 18.10 2.90 -19.11
C ILE A 87 17.31 2.32 -20.27
N GLU A 88 17.23 1.00 -20.32
CA GLU A 88 16.47 0.29 -21.36
C GLU A 88 14.95 0.48 -21.17
N LYS A 89 14.46 0.38 -19.94
CA LYS A 89 13.02 0.44 -19.65
C LYS A 89 12.73 0.88 -18.22
N VAL A 90 11.65 1.65 -18.05
CA VAL A 90 11.13 2.07 -16.74
C VAL A 90 9.71 1.50 -16.56
N TYR A 91 9.49 0.82 -15.43
CA TYR A 91 8.18 0.30 -15.05
C TYR A 91 7.57 1.19 -13.96
N TYR A 92 6.64 2.04 -14.37
CA TYR A 92 5.89 2.90 -13.45
C TYR A 92 4.47 3.05 -13.97
N LEU A 93 3.47 2.76 -13.14
CA LEU A 93 2.06 2.77 -13.57
C LEU A 93 1.62 4.13 -14.10
N GLY A 94 2.19 5.23 -13.57
CA GLY A 94 1.91 6.58 -14.08
C GLY A 94 2.56 6.92 -15.43
N LEU A 95 3.34 6.01 -16.02
CA LEU A 95 3.84 6.12 -17.40
C LEU A 95 3.03 5.28 -18.41
N LEU A 96 2.11 4.43 -17.94
CA LEU A 96 1.28 3.61 -18.83
C LEU A 96 0.47 4.49 -19.78
N LYS A 97 0.43 4.08 -21.05
CA LYS A 97 -0.29 4.79 -22.13
C LYS A 97 -1.51 4.00 -22.61
N ASP A 98 -2.40 4.69 -23.31
CA ASP A 98 -3.59 4.07 -23.89
C ASP A 98 -3.20 2.94 -24.86
N GLY A 99 -3.86 1.79 -24.72
CA GLY A 99 -3.52 0.56 -25.46
C GLY A 99 -2.38 -0.28 -24.89
N GLU A 100 -1.65 0.17 -23.85
CA GLU A 100 -0.65 -0.66 -23.16
C GLU A 100 -1.31 -1.65 -22.19
N GLU A 101 -0.67 -2.80 -22.00
CA GLU A 101 -1.15 -3.84 -21.09
C GLU A 101 -1.35 -3.28 -19.67
N GLY A 102 -2.54 -3.49 -19.12
CA GLY A 102 -2.89 -3.05 -17.76
C GLY A 102 -3.32 -1.58 -17.64
N PHE A 103 -3.26 -0.77 -18.70
CA PHE A 103 -3.70 0.64 -18.66
C PHE A 103 -5.19 0.77 -18.28
N ASP A 104 -6.06 -0.06 -18.87
CA ASP A 104 -7.49 -0.05 -18.59
C ASP A 104 -7.81 -0.39 -17.12
N ILE A 105 -7.07 -1.34 -16.56
CA ILE A 105 -7.23 -1.76 -15.16
C ILE A 105 -6.75 -0.64 -14.24
N TYR A 106 -5.56 -0.09 -14.52
CA TYR A 106 -5.00 1.03 -13.77
C TYR A 106 -5.96 2.23 -13.76
N LYS A 107 -6.52 2.60 -14.92
CA LYS A 107 -7.47 3.72 -15.03
C LYS A 107 -8.78 3.48 -14.27
N LYS A 108 -9.26 2.23 -14.22
CA LYS A 108 -10.52 1.87 -13.53
C LYS A 108 -10.36 1.72 -12.02
N GLN A 109 -9.22 1.19 -11.56
CA GLN A 109 -9.05 0.72 -10.19
C GLN A 109 -8.06 1.54 -9.36
N CYS A 110 -7.23 2.37 -9.98
CA CYS A 110 -6.26 3.22 -9.30
C CYS A 110 -6.57 4.69 -9.55
N SER A 111 -6.54 5.51 -8.50
CA SER A 111 -6.70 6.96 -8.64
C SER A 111 -5.35 7.62 -8.94
N PRO A 112 -5.18 8.32 -10.08
CA PRO A 112 -3.90 8.95 -10.43
C PRO A 112 -3.53 10.13 -9.51
N THR A 113 -4.47 10.63 -8.71
CA THR A 113 -4.27 11.73 -7.74
C THR A 113 -4.02 11.26 -6.31
N ARG A 114 -4.17 9.96 -6.01
CA ARG A 114 -4.06 9.42 -4.66
C ARG A 114 -3.26 8.14 -4.65
N CYS A 115 -1.95 8.28 -4.43
CA CYS A 115 -1.13 7.13 -4.10
C CYS A 115 -1.52 6.42 -2.79
N HIS A 116 -2.37 7.03 -1.97
CA HIS A 116 -2.96 6.40 -0.80
C HIS A 116 -4.11 5.46 -1.13
N ASP A 117 -4.68 5.50 -2.33
CA ASP A 117 -5.82 4.63 -2.66
C ASP A 117 -5.39 3.18 -2.98
N PHE A 118 -4.09 2.87 -2.82
CA PHE A 118 -3.61 1.49 -2.66
C PHE A 118 -3.93 0.91 -1.25
N PHE A 119 -4.50 1.71 -0.33
CA PHE A 119 -4.99 1.31 1.00
C PHE A 119 -6.52 1.17 1.07
#